data_AF-A0A0D7BGK9-F1
#
_entry.id   AF-A0A0D7BGK9-F1
#
_cell.length_a   1.000
_cell.length_b   1.000
_cell.length_c   1.000
_cell.angle_alpha   90.00
_cell.angle_beta   90.00
_cell.angle_gamma   90.00
#
_symmetry.space_group_name_H-M   'P 1'
#
loop_
_entity.id
_entity.type
_entity.pdbx_description
1 polymer ?
#
loop_
_entity_poly.entity_id
_entity_poly.type
_entity_poly.pdbx_seq_one_letter_code
_entity_poly.pdbx_strand_id
1 'polypeptide(L)'
;MSMNDIYHQLNHLKAPAMQGSVKALQNLEQLARHPGIPFSEGWPIVLRLLEPYVEGQPTHTKVGTRQILASLSLLSALLDQAPLPMGTLSQLWDVTHSSCRVLAQNMKLLESSPSIPEERVMEVNEAIYRIEQVLYAAAQRAIPGAPWDRVPVIDLASRLWRRCMNLPDMYQPYRLGVVIGKLLEYSDGQESIAVASHCAFPEGSYDESAIAISETATMITTASGSTALWSDLHGFSICVAALFSNLQDENLILTVEGQVLPALVMVLRFLGSRRAQRISDVPHFGHRALDNLLTTTRIALQNNGAPCVWQEALDQDFLLTVVKLVVQLDSLLSKRYDAFSLRALRDTLTEIVCSLELLLVWPNIRKLVASQVRAVQMTELEGRFSGDAAAQFSSAWSNIKATLVRLDDADSEMIPWRCANIVNACISLLHAQPGSLLVSVPPGIRKTMCD
;
A
#
# COMPACT_ATOMS: atom_id res chain seq x y z
N MET A 1 1.00 38.77 -12.52
CA MET A 1 0.81 39.83 -11.50
C MET A 1 2.18 40.21 -10.97
N SER A 2 2.46 41.49 -10.73
CA SER A 2 3.76 41.86 -10.13
C SER A 2 3.78 41.46 -8.65
N MET A 3 4.97 41.24 -8.06
CA MET A 3 5.06 40.93 -6.62
C MET A 3 4.49 42.06 -5.75
N ASN A 4 4.60 43.32 -6.20
CA ASN A 4 4.01 44.46 -5.50
C ASN A 4 2.47 44.40 -5.47
N ASP A 5 1.85 43.95 -6.57
CA ASP A 5 0.39 43.75 -6.63
C ASP A 5 -0.05 42.63 -5.68
N ILE A 6 0.73 41.54 -5.61
CA ILE A 6 0.50 40.41 -4.72
C ILE A 6 0.54 40.87 -3.25
N TYR A 7 1.59 41.58 -2.83
CA TYR A 7 1.72 42.07 -1.45
C TYR A 7 0.63 43.09 -1.09
N HIS A 8 0.23 43.95 -2.04
CA HIS A 8 -0.88 44.87 -1.82
C HIS A 8 -2.19 44.12 -1.58
N GLN A 9 -2.52 43.13 -2.42
CA GLN A 9 -3.72 42.29 -2.22
C GLN A 9 -3.67 41.50 -0.91
N LEU A 10 -2.51 40.95 -0.56
CA LEU A 10 -2.31 40.22 0.69
C LEU A 10 -2.60 41.11 1.90
N ASN A 11 -2.11 42.35 1.91
CA ASN A 11 -2.38 43.30 2.99
C ASN A 11 -3.86 43.69 3.10
N HIS A 12 -4.58 43.81 1.98
CA HIS A 12 -6.03 44.07 1.99
C HIS A 12 -6.85 42.89 2.52
N LEU A 13 -6.37 41.66 2.33
CA LEU A 13 -7.09 40.45 2.73
C LEU A 13 -6.80 40.01 4.17
N LYS A 14 -5.71 40.45 4.79
CA LYS A 14 -5.33 40.11 6.18
C LYS A 14 -6.42 40.42 7.20
N ALA A 15 -6.88 41.68 7.24
CA ALA A 15 -7.88 42.11 8.22
C ALA A 15 -9.21 41.33 8.13
N PRO A 16 -9.85 41.18 6.95
CA PRO A 16 -11.08 40.39 6.86
C PRO A 16 -10.85 38.90 7.12
N ALA A 17 -9.68 38.35 6.77
CA ALA A 17 -9.36 36.96 7.07
C ALA A 17 -9.17 36.73 8.58
N MET A 18 -8.52 37.65 9.31
CA MET A 18 -8.39 37.61 10.78
C MET A 18 -9.74 37.66 11.51
N GLN A 19 -10.78 38.19 10.85
CA GLN A 19 -12.16 38.19 11.35
C GLN A 19 -12.94 36.92 10.96
N GLY A 20 -12.33 35.97 10.23
CA GLY A 20 -12.96 34.71 9.85
C GLY A 20 -13.70 34.72 8.52
N SER A 21 -13.50 35.73 7.66
CA SER A 21 -14.15 35.76 6.34
C SER A 21 -13.66 34.62 5.44
N VAL A 22 -14.54 33.65 5.17
CA VAL A 22 -14.27 32.48 4.30
C VAL A 22 -13.78 32.90 2.93
N LYS A 23 -14.40 33.92 2.32
CA LYS A 23 -13.99 34.44 1.00
C LYS A 23 -12.59 35.06 1.04
N ALA A 24 -12.26 35.77 2.12
CA ALA A 24 -10.91 36.33 2.27
C ALA A 24 -9.86 35.23 2.45
N LEU A 25 -10.17 34.18 3.23
CA LEU A 25 -9.30 33.01 3.41
C LEU A 25 -9.07 32.25 2.10
N GLN A 26 -10.11 32.03 1.29
CA GLN A 26 -10.00 31.40 -0.03
C GLN A 26 -9.15 32.23 -1.01
N ASN A 27 -9.32 33.55 -1.01
CA ASN A 27 -8.49 34.44 -1.81
C ASN A 27 -7.03 34.43 -1.34
N LEU A 28 -6.78 34.39 -0.03
CA LEU A 28 -5.44 34.24 0.54
C LEU A 28 -4.81 32.89 0.19
N GLU A 29 -5.58 31.79 0.19
CA GLU A 29 -5.11 30.47 -0.24
C GLU A 29 -4.55 30.55 -1.67
N GLN A 30 -5.29 31.18 -2.59
CA GLN A 30 -4.86 31.34 -3.97
C GLN A 30 -3.55 32.14 -4.09
N LEU A 31 -3.40 33.20 -3.28
CA LEU A 31 -2.17 34.00 -3.25
C LEU A 31 -1.01 33.26 -2.59
N ALA A 32 -1.26 32.49 -1.53
CA ALA A 32 -0.26 31.71 -0.80
C ALA A 32 0.39 30.61 -1.66
N ARG A 33 -0.30 30.14 -2.72
CA ARG A 33 0.27 29.22 -3.71
C ARG A 33 1.32 29.88 -4.62
N HIS A 34 1.42 31.21 -4.63
CA HIS A 34 2.40 31.91 -5.45
C HIS A 34 3.81 31.79 -4.83
N PRO A 35 4.83 31.42 -5.62
CA PRO A 35 6.21 31.38 -5.14
C PRO A 35 6.62 32.76 -4.60
N GLY A 36 7.13 32.81 -3.37
CA GLY A 36 7.63 34.02 -2.73
C GLY A 36 6.75 34.62 -1.63
N ILE A 37 5.58 34.04 -1.35
CA ILE A 37 4.82 34.32 -0.12
C ILE A 37 5.36 33.45 1.02
N PRO A 38 5.93 34.03 2.09
CA PRO A 38 6.45 33.24 3.19
C PRO A 38 5.35 32.76 4.13
N PHE A 39 5.59 31.63 4.78
CA PHE A 39 4.70 31.02 5.78
C PHE A 39 4.23 32.03 6.85
N SER A 40 5.12 32.94 7.26
CA SER A 40 4.87 33.98 8.26
C SER A 40 3.76 34.96 7.89
N GLU A 41 3.41 35.13 6.61
CA GLU A 41 2.36 36.06 6.19
C GLU A 41 0.95 35.54 6.48
N GLY A 42 0.76 34.23 6.41
CA GLY A 42 -0.54 33.58 6.60
C GLY A 42 -0.68 32.85 7.94
N TRP A 43 0.43 32.39 8.53
CA TRP A 43 0.40 31.62 9.77
C TRP A 43 -0.31 32.30 10.95
N PRO A 44 -0.11 33.61 11.23
CA PRO A 44 -0.82 34.27 12.33
C PRO A 44 -2.34 34.27 12.17
N ILE A 45 -2.83 34.26 10.92
CA ILE A 45 -4.26 34.20 10.60
C ILE A 45 -4.79 32.81 10.91
N VAL A 46 -4.11 31.78 10.38
CA VAL A 46 -4.48 30.37 10.62
C VAL A 46 -4.47 30.07 12.11
N LEU A 47 -3.39 30.45 12.80
CA LEU A 47 -3.22 30.22 14.23
C LEU A 47 -4.36 30.85 15.03
N ARG A 48 -4.65 32.13 14.83
CA ARG A 48 -5.76 32.81 15.54
C ARG A 48 -7.11 32.12 15.35
N LEU A 49 -7.37 31.60 14.15
CA LEU A 49 -8.66 30.99 13.83
C LEU A 49 -8.79 29.54 14.31
N LEU A 50 -7.67 28.83 14.50
CA LEU A 50 -7.65 27.40 14.79
C LEU A 50 -7.13 27.05 16.20
N GLU A 51 -6.33 27.91 16.83
CA GLU A 51 -5.83 27.77 18.20
C GLU A 51 -6.94 27.56 19.26
N PRO A 52 -8.13 28.21 19.16
CA PRO A 52 -9.22 27.94 20.11
C PRO A 52 -9.66 26.47 20.19
N TYR A 53 -9.43 25.67 19.14
CA TYR A 53 -9.74 24.24 19.14
C TYR A 53 -8.72 23.39 19.90
N VAL A 54 -7.50 23.88 20.08
CA VAL A 54 -6.45 23.21 20.87
C VAL A 54 -6.76 23.32 22.36
N GLU A 55 -7.19 24.51 22.81
CA GLU A 55 -7.48 24.80 24.21
C GLU A 55 -8.78 24.16 24.73
N GLY A 56 -9.48 23.39 23.90
CA GLY A 56 -10.74 22.75 24.25
C GLY A 56 -11.84 23.75 24.62
N GLN A 57 -11.71 25.03 24.25
CA GLN A 57 -12.71 26.04 24.55
C GLN A 57 -13.99 25.73 23.76
N PRO A 58 -15.13 25.43 24.41
CA PRO A 58 -16.40 25.32 23.74
C PRO A 58 -16.87 26.74 23.44
N THR A 59 -16.29 27.38 22.43
CA THR A 59 -16.76 28.71 22.06
C THR A 59 -18.12 28.56 21.40
N HIS A 60 -19.14 29.03 22.12
CA HIS A 60 -20.53 29.24 21.71
C HIS A 60 -20.71 30.19 20.51
N THR A 61 -19.67 30.42 19.71
CA THR A 61 -19.71 31.17 18.47
C THR A 61 -19.56 30.20 17.32
N LYS A 62 -20.56 30.18 16.42
CA LYS A 62 -20.56 29.45 15.14
C LYS A 62 -19.38 29.87 14.25
N VAL A 63 -18.15 29.50 14.60
CA VAL A 63 -17.09 29.34 13.61
C VAL A 63 -17.50 28.13 12.80
N GLY A 64 -18.19 28.39 11.69
CA GLY A 64 -18.79 27.34 10.89
C GLY A 64 -17.72 26.43 10.30
N THR A 65 -18.05 25.17 10.09
CA THR A 65 -17.22 24.18 9.38
C THR A 65 -16.48 24.77 8.17
N ARG A 66 -17.15 25.64 7.40
CA ARG A 66 -16.58 26.34 6.23
C ARG A 66 -15.35 27.19 6.54
N GLN A 67 -15.31 27.80 7.72
CA GLN A 67 -14.16 28.59 8.17
C GLN A 67 -12.99 27.69 8.55
N ILE A 68 -13.23 26.56 9.24
CA ILE A 68 -12.20 25.56 9.51
C ILE A 68 -11.62 25.03 8.19
N LEU A 69 -12.49 24.65 7.25
CA LEU A 69 -12.10 24.18 5.92
C LEU A 69 -11.24 25.20 5.17
N ALA A 70 -11.65 26.47 5.16
CA ALA A 70 -10.89 27.53 4.50
C ALA A 70 -9.54 27.80 5.19
N SER A 71 -9.49 27.76 6.52
CA SER A 71 -8.23 27.89 7.27
C SER A 71 -7.28 26.73 7.04
N LEU A 72 -7.75 25.48 6.99
CA LEU A 72 -6.94 24.31 6.67
C LEU A 72 -6.44 24.34 5.22
N SER A 73 -7.27 24.83 4.29
CA SER A 73 -6.88 24.99 2.89
C SER A 73 -5.78 26.03 2.73
N LEU A 74 -5.89 27.17 3.42
CA LEU A 74 -4.83 28.17 3.51
C LEU A 74 -3.57 27.58 4.14
N LEU A 75 -3.69 26.82 5.24
CA LEU A 75 -2.55 26.18 5.90
C LEU A 75 -1.81 25.22 4.96
N SER A 76 -2.54 24.36 4.23
CA SER A 76 -1.93 23.47 3.23
C SER A 76 -1.16 24.26 2.18
N ALA A 77 -1.72 25.34 1.64
CA ALA A 77 -1.06 26.19 0.65
C ALA A 77 0.22 26.85 1.20
N LEU A 78 0.21 27.27 2.47
CA LEU A 78 1.39 27.84 3.13
C LEU A 78 2.46 26.77 3.39
N LEU A 79 2.07 25.54 3.75
CA LEU A 79 2.97 24.42 3.98
C LEU A 79 3.61 23.89 2.70
N ASP A 80 3.03 24.16 1.53
CA ASP A 80 3.66 23.87 0.24
C ASP A 80 4.80 24.86 -0.09
N GLN A 81 4.88 26.02 0.59
CA GLN A 81 5.91 27.04 0.37
C GLN A 81 7.03 26.99 1.42
N ALA A 82 8.27 27.30 1.02
CA ALA A 82 9.43 27.76 1.83
C ALA A 82 9.76 26.97 3.14
N PRO A 83 10.88 27.22 3.86
CA PRO A 83 11.14 26.51 5.12
C PRO A 83 10.27 27.04 6.28
N LEU A 84 9.85 26.14 7.17
CA LEU A 84 9.15 26.51 8.40
C LEU A 84 10.09 27.28 9.35
N PRO A 85 9.60 28.30 10.07
CA PRO A 85 10.36 28.92 11.14
C PRO A 85 10.73 27.90 12.22
N MET A 86 11.92 28.05 12.82
CA MET A 86 12.33 27.19 13.93
C MET A 86 11.36 27.31 15.11
N GLY A 87 10.97 26.18 15.70
CA GLY A 87 10.11 26.14 16.89
C GLY A 87 8.59 26.16 16.63
N THR A 88 8.13 26.28 15.37
CA THR A 88 6.69 26.26 15.06
C THR A 88 6.12 24.85 14.87
N LEU A 89 6.97 23.82 14.81
CA LEU A 89 6.56 22.45 14.46
C LEU A 89 5.56 21.85 15.47
N SER A 90 5.79 22.03 16.77
CA SER A 90 4.86 21.50 17.79
C SER A 90 3.48 22.16 17.69
N GLN A 91 3.45 23.49 17.69
CA GLN A 91 2.20 24.26 17.58
C GLN A 91 1.47 23.96 16.27
N LEU A 92 2.21 23.77 15.16
CA LEU A 92 1.64 23.34 13.89
C LEU A 92 0.91 22.00 14.02
N TRP A 93 1.53 21.00 14.64
CA TRP A 93 0.91 19.68 14.83
C TRP A 93 -0.30 19.74 15.76
N ASP A 94 -0.22 20.46 16.88
CA ASP A 94 -1.33 20.59 17.82
C ASP A 94 -2.56 21.24 17.16
N VAL A 95 -2.34 22.34 16.43
CA VAL A 95 -3.38 23.08 15.70
C VAL A 95 -3.96 22.22 14.57
N THR A 96 -3.10 21.56 13.80
CA THR A 96 -3.54 20.73 12.66
C THR A 96 -4.36 19.55 13.15
N HIS A 97 -3.87 18.80 14.13
CA HIS A 97 -4.56 17.65 14.72
C HIS A 97 -5.93 18.04 15.27
N SER A 98 -5.97 19.06 16.15
CA SER A 98 -7.20 19.46 16.84
C SER A 98 -8.26 19.96 15.85
N SER A 99 -7.85 20.74 14.85
CA SER A 99 -8.76 21.27 13.83
C SER A 99 -9.28 20.18 12.90
N CYS A 100 -8.42 19.25 12.45
CA CYS A 100 -8.83 18.10 11.64
C CYS A 100 -9.79 17.19 12.42
N ARG A 101 -9.54 16.97 13.72
CA ARG A 101 -10.41 16.19 14.59
C ARG A 101 -11.78 16.83 14.74
N VAL A 102 -11.86 18.13 15.04
CA VAL A 102 -13.14 18.87 15.14
C VAL A 102 -13.90 18.83 13.81
N LEU A 103 -13.20 19.02 12.69
CA LEU A 103 -13.81 18.93 11.36
C LEU A 103 -14.37 17.53 11.09
N ALA A 104 -13.61 16.48 11.38
CA ALA A 104 -14.05 15.09 11.24
C ALA A 104 -15.26 14.77 12.14
N GLN A 105 -15.29 15.30 13.36
CA GLN A 105 -16.44 15.19 14.28
C GLN A 105 -17.68 15.89 13.73
N ASN A 106 -17.54 17.13 13.22
CA ASN A 106 -18.65 17.87 12.61
C ASN A 106 -19.21 17.17 11.35
N MET A 107 -18.38 16.37 10.68
CA MET A 107 -18.75 15.53 9.54
C MET A 107 -19.21 14.13 9.92
N LYS A 108 -19.27 13.80 11.22
CA LYS A 108 -19.63 12.47 11.74
C LYS A 108 -18.72 11.33 11.26
N LEU A 109 -17.51 11.65 10.78
CA LEU A 109 -16.56 10.68 10.25
C LEU A 109 -15.94 9.80 11.34
N LEU A 110 -16.00 10.24 12.60
CA LEU A 110 -15.45 9.50 13.74
C LEU A 110 -16.49 8.60 14.45
N GLU A 111 -17.76 8.66 14.09
CA GLU A 111 -18.83 7.81 14.65
C GLU A 111 -18.68 6.35 14.21
N SER A 112 -19.00 5.35 15.05
CA SER A 112 -18.82 3.92 14.74
C SER A 112 -19.43 3.47 13.41
N SER A 113 -20.55 4.07 13.02
CA SER A 113 -21.27 3.80 11.77
C SER A 113 -21.69 5.12 11.12
N PRO A 114 -20.83 5.73 10.29
CA PRO A 114 -21.13 7.02 9.68
C PRO A 114 -22.28 6.87 8.67
N SER A 115 -23.47 7.33 9.02
CA SER A 115 -24.56 7.51 8.05
C SER A 115 -24.46 8.92 7.47
N ILE A 116 -23.91 9.04 6.27
CA ILE A 116 -23.79 10.34 5.58
C ILE A 116 -24.98 10.44 4.60
N PRO A 117 -25.90 11.39 4.81
CA PRO A 117 -26.98 11.64 3.85
C PRO A 117 -26.40 12.01 2.48
N GLU A 118 -27.04 11.56 1.40
CA GLU A 118 -26.58 11.83 0.03
C GLU A 118 -26.36 13.32 -0.23
N GLU A 119 -27.24 14.20 0.29
CA GLU A 119 -27.09 15.65 0.12
C GLU A 119 -25.84 16.25 0.79
N ARG A 120 -25.18 15.52 1.69
CA ARG A 120 -23.96 15.94 2.40
C ARG A 120 -22.68 15.32 1.85
N VAL A 121 -22.75 14.33 0.97
CA VAL A 121 -21.58 13.60 0.45
C VAL A 121 -20.54 14.55 -0.14
N MET A 122 -20.96 15.54 -0.93
CA MET A 122 -20.02 16.53 -1.48
C MET A 122 -19.29 17.36 -0.41
N GLU A 123 -20.01 17.80 0.63
CA GLU A 123 -19.43 18.56 1.74
C GLU A 123 -18.43 17.70 2.53
N VAL A 124 -18.78 16.43 2.78
CA VAL A 124 -17.91 15.51 3.50
C VAL A 124 -16.68 15.13 2.66
N ASN A 125 -16.84 14.89 1.36
CA ASN A 125 -15.72 14.63 0.45
C ASN A 125 -14.75 15.80 0.38
N GLU A 126 -15.25 17.04 0.33
CA GLU A 126 -14.40 18.23 0.42
C GLU A 126 -13.64 18.24 1.76
N ALA A 127 -14.31 17.91 2.88
CA ALA A 127 -13.66 17.87 4.18
C ALA A 127 -12.55 16.80 4.26
N ILE A 128 -12.80 15.58 3.79
CA ILE A 128 -11.81 14.50 3.77
C ILE A 128 -10.60 14.91 2.91
N TYR A 129 -10.85 15.46 1.72
CA TYR A 129 -9.80 15.95 0.83
C TYR A 129 -8.93 17.02 1.50
N ARG A 130 -9.53 18.02 2.15
CA ARG A 130 -8.76 19.07 2.84
C ARG A 130 -7.98 18.56 4.05
N ILE A 131 -8.54 17.60 4.80
CA ILE A 131 -7.82 16.93 5.89
C ILE A 131 -6.62 16.16 5.34
N GLU A 132 -6.80 15.39 4.25
CA GLU A 132 -5.69 14.68 3.62
C GLU A 132 -4.59 15.64 3.15
N GLN A 133 -4.95 16.72 2.47
CA GLN A 133 -3.97 17.70 1.96
C GLN A 133 -3.12 18.31 3.08
N VAL A 134 -3.76 18.82 4.13
CA VAL A 134 -3.04 19.51 5.20
C VAL A 134 -2.19 18.54 6.02
N LEU A 135 -2.68 17.33 6.30
CA LEU A 135 -1.90 16.31 7.00
C LEU A 135 -0.73 15.81 6.14
N TYR A 136 -0.93 15.63 4.83
CA TYR A 136 0.15 15.27 3.92
C TYR A 136 1.22 16.36 3.87
N ALA A 137 0.83 17.63 3.70
CA ALA A 137 1.74 18.76 3.68
C ALA A 137 2.50 18.90 5.01
N ALA A 138 1.82 18.76 6.15
CA ALA A 138 2.45 18.79 7.47
C ALA A 138 3.43 17.63 7.67
N ALA A 139 3.08 16.41 7.24
CA ALA A 139 3.94 15.23 7.34
C ALA A 139 5.23 15.36 6.51
N GLN A 140 5.21 16.10 5.38
CA GLN A 140 6.44 16.42 4.64
C GLN A 140 7.41 17.29 5.45
N ARG A 141 6.94 17.95 6.51
CA ARG A 141 7.73 18.84 7.37
C ARG A 141 8.11 18.23 8.71
N ALA A 142 7.67 16.99 8.99
CA ALA A 142 8.05 16.31 10.22
C ALA A 142 9.55 15.97 10.22
N ILE A 143 10.16 16.12 11.40
CA ILE A 143 11.60 15.95 11.62
C ILE A 143 11.78 14.78 12.60
N PRO A 144 12.64 13.79 12.30
CA PRO A 144 12.99 12.71 13.24
C PRO A 144 13.51 13.29 14.57
N GLY A 145 13.14 12.68 15.71
CA GLY A 145 13.58 13.13 17.03
C GLY A 145 12.94 14.43 17.55
N ALA A 146 12.01 15.05 16.81
CA ALA A 146 11.29 16.22 17.32
C ALA A 146 10.33 15.82 18.46
N PRO A 147 10.35 16.50 19.62
CA PRO A 147 9.55 16.14 20.79
C PRO A 147 8.10 16.64 20.62
N TRP A 148 7.25 15.81 20.03
CA TRP A 148 5.81 16.03 19.95
C TRP A 148 5.08 14.68 19.89
N ASP A 149 3.86 14.62 20.42
CA ASP A 149 3.09 13.39 20.47
C ASP A 149 2.40 13.11 19.12
N ARG A 150 2.85 12.05 18.44
CA ARG A 150 2.37 11.68 17.10
C ARG A 150 1.18 10.74 17.14
N VAL A 151 0.98 10.06 18.27
CA VAL A 151 -0.03 9.01 18.43
C VAL A 151 -1.45 9.54 18.13
N PRO A 152 -1.87 10.73 18.61
CA PRO A 152 -3.19 11.28 18.28
C PRO A 152 -3.39 11.53 16.78
N VAL A 153 -2.33 11.97 16.09
CA VAL A 153 -2.38 12.23 14.64
C VAL A 153 -2.49 10.92 13.86
N ILE A 154 -1.72 9.91 14.26
CA ILE A 154 -1.76 8.57 13.67
C ILE A 154 -3.16 7.96 13.87
N ASP A 155 -3.72 8.02 15.08
CA ASP A 155 -5.08 7.52 15.37
C ASP A 155 -6.16 8.21 14.51
N LEU A 156 -6.09 9.55 14.37
CA LEU A 156 -7.03 10.28 13.53
C LEU A 156 -6.88 9.90 12.05
N ALA A 157 -5.65 9.92 11.53
CA ALA A 157 -5.37 9.65 10.13
C ALA A 157 -5.71 8.21 9.76
N SER A 158 -5.39 7.23 10.61
CA SER A 158 -5.66 5.81 10.37
C SER A 158 -7.16 5.52 10.33
N ARG A 159 -7.93 6.06 11.28
CA ARG A 159 -9.39 5.89 11.30
C ARG A 159 -10.03 6.49 10.05
N LEU A 160 -9.65 7.72 9.68
CA LEU A 160 -10.20 8.39 8.50
C LEU A 160 -9.84 7.62 7.22
N TRP A 161 -8.58 7.22 7.08
CA TRP A 161 -8.11 6.44 5.95
C TRP A 161 -8.86 5.12 5.82
N ARG A 162 -8.81 4.25 6.84
CA ARG A 162 -9.44 2.92 6.77
C ARG A 162 -10.93 2.99 6.45
N ARG A 163 -11.62 3.92 7.10
CA ARG A 163 -13.07 4.08 6.97
C ARG A 163 -13.49 4.65 5.62
N CYS A 164 -12.81 5.70 5.14
CA CYS A 164 -13.14 6.29 3.84
C CYS A 164 -12.76 5.34 2.70
N MET A 165 -11.67 4.58 2.86
CA MET A 165 -11.27 3.59 1.86
C MET A 165 -12.26 2.42 1.71
N ASN A 166 -13.07 2.17 2.74
CA ASN A 166 -14.11 1.14 2.72
C ASN A 166 -15.48 1.66 2.22
N LEU A 167 -15.61 2.96 1.92
CA LEU A 167 -16.86 3.57 1.50
C LEU A 167 -16.76 4.03 0.03
N PRO A 168 -17.34 3.29 -0.94
CA PRO A 168 -17.11 3.53 -2.37
C PRO A 168 -17.64 4.89 -2.87
N ASP A 169 -18.68 5.43 -2.25
CA ASP A 169 -19.29 6.72 -2.63
C ASP A 169 -18.52 7.94 -2.06
N MET A 170 -17.52 7.67 -1.21
CA MET A 170 -16.72 8.68 -0.55
C MET A 170 -15.40 8.92 -1.28
N TYR A 171 -14.83 10.11 -1.08
CA TYR A 171 -13.46 10.40 -1.46
C TYR A 171 -12.50 9.40 -0.82
N GLN A 172 -11.55 8.88 -1.60
CA GLN A 172 -10.60 7.83 -1.23
C GLN A 172 -9.24 8.44 -0.86
N PRO A 173 -8.95 8.72 0.43
CA PRO A 173 -7.79 9.52 0.83
C PRO A 173 -6.51 8.66 0.93
N TYR A 174 -6.03 8.15 -0.20
CA TYR A 174 -4.88 7.25 -0.24
C TYR A 174 -3.58 7.85 0.32
N ARG A 175 -3.42 9.18 0.31
CA ARG A 175 -2.22 9.83 0.87
C ARG A 175 -2.23 9.86 2.38
N LEU A 176 -3.37 9.65 3.04
CA LEU A 176 -3.38 9.42 4.49
C LEU A 176 -2.62 8.14 4.86
N GLY A 177 -2.70 7.09 4.04
CA GLY A 177 -1.83 5.90 4.17
C GLY A 177 -0.34 6.28 4.15
N VAL A 178 0.06 7.20 3.27
CA VAL A 178 1.44 7.70 3.21
C VAL A 178 1.81 8.51 4.45
N VAL A 179 0.89 9.36 4.94
CA VAL A 179 1.08 10.14 6.18
C VAL A 179 1.34 9.23 7.37
N ILE A 180 0.50 8.20 7.56
CA ILE A 180 0.64 7.24 8.65
C ILE A 180 2.02 6.59 8.62
N GLY A 181 2.46 6.11 7.44
CA GLY A 181 3.76 5.48 7.28
C GLY A 181 4.92 6.41 7.62
N LYS A 182 4.86 7.67 7.20
CA LYS A 182 5.87 8.68 7.56
C LYS A 182 5.92 8.97 9.05
N LEU A 183 4.75 9.08 9.70
CA LEU A 183 4.69 9.33 11.14
C LEU A 183 5.21 8.14 11.95
N LEU A 184 4.94 6.92 11.49
CA LEU A 184 5.50 5.69 12.05
C LEU A 184 7.03 5.65 11.92
N GLU A 185 7.57 6.00 10.75
CA GLU A 185 9.03 6.04 10.51
C GLU A 185 9.78 6.90 11.52
N TYR A 186 9.19 8.03 11.90
CA TYR A 186 9.85 8.98 12.79
C TYR A 186 9.83 8.56 14.25
N SER A 187 9.05 7.54 14.63
CA SER A 187 8.86 7.11 16.03
C SER A 187 10.17 6.68 16.68
N ASP A 188 10.47 7.24 17.85
CA ASP A 188 11.76 7.06 18.52
C ASP A 188 11.67 5.87 19.50
N GLY A 189 12.36 4.78 19.17
CA GLY A 189 12.46 3.58 20.01
C GLY A 189 11.37 2.53 19.75
N GLN A 190 11.68 1.28 20.08
CA GLN A 190 10.83 0.13 19.77
C GLN A 190 9.46 0.19 20.45
N GLU A 191 9.40 0.65 21.71
CA GLU A 191 8.13 0.80 22.44
C GLU A 191 7.23 1.87 21.80
N SER A 192 7.80 3.01 21.38
CA SER A 192 7.04 4.06 20.69
C SER A 192 6.49 3.58 19.35
N ILE A 193 7.25 2.77 18.61
CA ILE A 193 6.81 2.17 17.35
C ILE A 193 5.64 1.20 17.61
N ALA A 194 5.76 0.34 18.62
CA ALA A 194 4.72 -0.63 18.95
C ALA A 194 3.39 0.08 19.31
N VAL A 195 3.45 1.12 20.14
CA VAL A 195 2.26 1.91 20.52
C VAL A 195 1.66 2.60 19.29
N ALA A 196 2.48 3.28 18.49
CA ALA A 196 2.01 3.97 17.30
C ALA A 196 1.40 3.01 16.26
N SER A 197 2.01 1.85 16.06
CA SER A 197 1.47 0.79 15.20
C SER A 197 0.13 0.28 15.73
N HIS A 198 -0.01 -0.01 17.03
CA HIS A 198 -1.29 -0.45 17.62
C HIS A 198 -2.40 0.59 17.47
N CYS A 199 -2.06 1.89 17.54
CA CYS A 199 -3.01 2.96 17.27
C CYS A 199 -3.38 3.07 15.78
N ALA A 200 -2.45 2.82 14.87
CA ALA A 200 -2.73 2.79 13.44
C ALA A 200 -3.64 1.60 13.06
N PHE A 201 -3.34 0.42 13.59
CA PHE A 201 -3.95 -0.86 13.24
C PHE A 201 -4.40 -1.63 14.49
N PRO A 202 -5.49 -1.22 15.15
CA PRO A 202 -6.05 -1.95 16.28
C PRO A 202 -6.69 -3.27 15.82
N GLU A 203 -6.65 -4.30 16.67
CA GLU A 203 -7.11 -5.67 16.37
C GLU A 203 -8.51 -5.75 15.75
N GLY A 204 -9.45 -4.94 16.25
CA GLY A 204 -10.82 -4.89 15.72
C GLY A 204 -10.98 -4.25 14.35
N SER A 205 -9.89 -3.98 13.62
CA SER A 205 -9.93 -3.24 12.36
C SER A 205 -9.08 -3.81 11.23
N TYR A 206 -8.60 -5.04 11.36
CA TYR A 206 -7.72 -5.63 10.36
C TYR A 206 -8.37 -5.77 8.98
N ASP A 207 -9.65 -6.15 8.91
CA ASP A 207 -10.36 -6.21 7.62
C ASP A 207 -10.45 -4.84 6.93
N GLU A 208 -10.83 -3.78 7.66
CA GLU A 208 -10.84 -2.41 7.13
C GLU A 208 -9.44 -1.96 6.72
N SER A 209 -8.41 -2.39 7.45
CA SER A 209 -7.01 -2.09 7.15
C SER A 209 -6.56 -2.75 5.85
N ALA A 210 -6.91 -4.03 5.65
CA ALA A 210 -6.58 -4.77 4.44
C ALA A 210 -7.26 -4.19 3.20
N ILE A 211 -8.54 -3.82 3.31
CA ILE A 211 -9.27 -3.11 2.24
C ILE A 211 -8.58 -1.79 1.92
N ALA A 212 -8.25 -0.98 2.93
CA ALA A 212 -7.59 0.30 2.73
C ALA A 212 -6.21 0.18 2.08
N ILE A 213 -5.44 -0.87 2.42
CA ILE A 213 -4.17 -1.20 1.76
C ILE A 213 -4.39 -1.57 0.30
N SER A 214 -5.40 -2.39 0.00
CA SER A 214 -5.75 -2.79 -1.37
C SER A 214 -6.14 -1.60 -2.24
N GLU A 215 -7.02 -0.73 -1.73
CA GLU A 215 -7.43 0.49 -2.44
C GLU A 215 -6.25 1.46 -2.62
N THR A 216 -5.39 1.58 -1.61
CA THR A 216 -4.17 2.41 -1.71
C THR A 216 -3.22 1.87 -2.79
N ALA A 217 -3.01 0.55 -2.86
CA ALA A 217 -2.22 -0.08 -3.91
C ALA A 217 -2.83 0.17 -5.30
N THR A 218 -4.15 0.06 -5.44
CA THR A 218 -4.86 0.36 -6.68
C THR A 218 -4.63 1.81 -7.09
N MET A 219 -4.78 2.76 -6.17
CA MET A 219 -4.56 4.19 -6.44
C MET A 219 -3.11 4.50 -6.83
N ILE A 220 -2.13 3.93 -6.13
CA ILE A 220 -0.70 4.09 -6.45
C ILE A 220 -0.37 3.58 -7.86
N THR A 221 -0.98 2.47 -8.28
CA THR A 221 -0.65 1.80 -9.54
C THR A 221 -1.47 2.28 -10.74
N THR A 222 -2.64 2.87 -10.51
CA THR A 222 -3.57 3.33 -11.57
C THR A 222 -3.58 4.83 -11.80
N ALA A 223 -3.01 5.64 -10.91
CA ALA A 223 -2.93 7.10 -11.05
C ALA A 223 -2.38 7.47 -12.43
N SER A 224 -3.30 7.87 -13.31
CA SER A 224 -3.09 7.98 -14.75
C SER A 224 -2.14 9.12 -15.06
N GLY A 225 -0.87 8.81 -15.32
CA GLY A 225 0.12 9.76 -15.85
C GLY A 225 1.11 10.35 -14.84
N SER A 226 0.99 10.08 -13.54
CA SER A 226 2.02 10.42 -12.57
C SER A 226 2.84 9.18 -12.25
N THR A 227 4.14 9.25 -12.47
CA THR A 227 5.08 8.33 -11.85
C THR A 227 4.83 8.30 -10.33
N ALA A 228 4.55 7.13 -9.75
CA ALA A 228 4.38 7.03 -8.30
C ALA A 228 5.62 7.63 -7.62
N LEU A 229 5.42 8.54 -6.68
CA LEU A 229 6.53 9.13 -5.93
C LEU A 229 7.09 8.05 -5.01
N TRP A 230 8.41 7.87 -5.00
CA TRP A 230 9.08 6.94 -4.07
C TRP A 230 8.70 7.22 -2.60
N SER A 231 8.34 8.45 -2.26
CA SER A 231 7.85 8.82 -0.93
C SER A 231 6.54 8.15 -0.56
N ASP A 232 5.65 7.99 -1.55
CA ASP A 232 4.34 7.41 -1.35
C ASP A 232 4.45 5.89 -1.21
N LEU A 233 5.31 5.26 -2.03
CA LEU A 233 5.67 3.85 -1.90
C LEU A 233 6.34 3.54 -0.56
N HIS A 234 7.22 4.42 -0.09
CA HIS A 234 7.89 4.27 1.20
C HIS A 234 6.88 4.31 2.36
N GLY A 235 6.03 5.33 2.42
CA GLY A 235 4.98 5.43 3.43
C GLY A 235 4.01 4.23 3.39
N PHE A 236 3.60 3.81 2.20
CA PHE A 236 2.79 2.60 2.01
C PHE A 236 3.49 1.35 2.57
N SER A 237 4.77 1.14 2.25
CA SER A 237 5.52 -0.02 2.71
C SER A 237 5.65 -0.09 4.24
N ILE A 238 5.82 1.05 4.90
CA ILE A 238 5.89 1.13 6.36
C ILE A 238 4.54 0.83 6.98
N CYS A 239 3.45 1.32 6.40
CA CYS A 239 2.09 0.99 6.86
C CYS A 239 1.82 -0.51 6.82
N VAL A 240 2.18 -1.17 5.72
CA VAL A 240 2.02 -2.62 5.60
C VAL A 240 2.87 -3.35 6.65
N ALA A 241 4.15 -2.98 6.78
CA ALA A 241 5.03 -3.60 7.77
C ALA A 241 4.52 -3.42 9.21
N ALA A 242 3.98 -2.23 9.52
CA ALA A 242 3.38 -1.93 10.82
C ALA A 242 2.11 -2.77 11.08
N LEU A 243 1.23 -2.93 10.09
CA LEU A 243 0.08 -3.84 10.19
C LEU A 243 0.56 -5.26 10.53
N PHE A 244 1.52 -5.79 9.78
CA PHE A 244 2.02 -7.15 9.96
C PHE A 244 2.68 -7.34 11.33
N SER A 245 3.40 -6.32 11.83
CA SER A 245 4.05 -6.36 13.14
C SER A 245 3.07 -6.44 14.33
N ASN A 246 1.81 -6.03 14.14
CA ASN A 246 0.77 -6.10 15.16
C ASN A 246 -0.01 -7.42 15.15
N LEU A 247 0.14 -8.25 14.11
CA LEU A 247 -0.59 -9.50 14.03
C LEU A 247 0.01 -10.49 15.04
N GLN A 248 -0.72 -10.79 16.11
CA GLN A 248 -0.30 -11.73 17.15
C GLN A 248 -1.01 -13.09 17.09
N ASP A 249 -2.21 -13.16 16.51
CA ASP A 249 -2.99 -14.40 16.37
C ASP A 249 -2.68 -15.08 15.04
N GLU A 250 -2.19 -16.32 15.09
CA GLU A 250 -1.84 -17.15 13.93
C GLU A 250 -2.96 -17.26 12.88
N ASN A 251 -4.24 -17.34 13.29
CA ASN A 251 -5.34 -17.45 12.33
C ASN A 251 -5.65 -16.11 11.65
N LEU A 252 -5.51 -15.01 12.40
CA LEU A 252 -5.66 -13.65 11.84
C LEU A 252 -4.49 -13.31 10.93
N ILE A 253 -3.26 -13.75 11.26
CA ILE A 253 -2.08 -13.61 10.41
C ILE A 253 -2.39 -14.16 9.02
N LEU A 254 -2.79 -15.42 8.91
CA LEU A 254 -3.06 -16.06 7.62
C LEU A 254 -4.14 -15.32 6.81
N THR A 255 -5.21 -14.89 7.50
CA THR A 255 -6.34 -14.22 6.86
C THR A 255 -5.94 -12.84 6.32
N VAL A 256 -5.29 -12.02 7.14
CA VAL A 256 -4.92 -10.63 6.79
C VAL A 256 -3.78 -10.62 5.77
N GLU A 257 -2.78 -11.48 5.93
CA GLU A 257 -1.69 -11.62 4.96
C GLU A 257 -2.22 -12.03 3.59
N GLY A 258 -3.17 -12.99 3.54
CA GLY A 258 -3.84 -13.38 2.30
C GLY A 258 -4.58 -12.22 1.63
N GLN A 259 -5.33 -11.42 2.39
CA GLN A 259 -6.05 -10.25 1.85
C GLN A 259 -5.13 -9.14 1.34
N VAL A 260 -3.96 -8.95 1.98
CA VAL A 260 -3.01 -7.89 1.63
C VAL A 260 -2.06 -8.31 0.49
N LEU A 261 -1.81 -9.61 0.31
CA LEU A 261 -0.87 -10.11 -0.69
C LEU A 261 -1.17 -9.63 -2.13
N PRO A 262 -2.42 -9.65 -2.63
CA PRO A 262 -2.77 -9.06 -3.93
C PRO A 262 -2.30 -7.62 -4.09
N ALA A 263 -2.45 -6.79 -3.05
CA ALA A 263 -2.02 -5.41 -3.05
C ALA A 263 -0.49 -5.29 -3.19
N LEU A 264 0.26 -6.15 -2.48
CA LEU A 264 1.72 -6.20 -2.58
C LEU A 264 2.19 -6.63 -3.96
N VAL A 265 1.60 -7.70 -4.51
CA VAL A 265 1.93 -8.20 -5.85
C VAL A 265 1.61 -7.15 -6.92
N MET A 266 0.49 -6.44 -6.79
CA MET A 266 0.09 -5.35 -7.69
C MET A 266 1.13 -4.22 -7.71
N VAL A 267 1.59 -3.77 -6.53
CA VAL A 267 2.62 -2.72 -6.42
C VAL A 267 3.96 -3.20 -6.98
N LEU A 268 4.39 -4.42 -6.66
CA LEU A 268 5.62 -5.00 -7.20
C LEU A 268 5.56 -5.13 -8.73
N ARG A 269 4.40 -5.54 -9.28
CA ARG A 269 4.18 -5.63 -10.73
C ARG A 269 4.28 -4.26 -11.40
N PHE A 270 3.73 -3.22 -10.77
CA PHE A 270 3.87 -1.85 -11.23
C PHE A 270 5.35 -1.43 -11.27
N LEU A 271 6.12 -1.68 -10.20
CA LEU A 271 7.57 -1.41 -10.13
C LEU A 271 8.37 -2.21 -11.16
N GLY A 272 7.98 -3.45 -11.44
CA GLY A 272 8.56 -4.29 -12.47
C GLY A 272 8.23 -3.84 -13.91
N SER A 273 7.31 -2.89 -14.10
CA SER A 273 6.83 -2.45 -15.40
C SER A 273 7.63 -1.26 -15.97
N ARG A 274 7.48 -1.00 -17.28
CA ARG A 274 8.05 0.19 -17.93
C ARG A 274 7.34 1.50 -17.53
N ARG A 275 6.19 1.42 -16.84
CA ARG A 275 5.36 2.59 -16.45
C ARG A 275 5.80 3.21 -15.13
N ALA A 276 6.48 2.46 -14.26
CA ALA A 276 7.03 2.99 -13.02
C ALA A 276 8.25 3.90 -13.29
N GLN A 277 8.60 4.75 -12.31
CA GLN A 277 9.93 5.34 -12.29
C GLN A 277 10.95 4.22 -12.36
N ARG A 278 12.01 4.40 -13.15
CA ARG A 278 13.05 3.38 -13.21
C ARG A 278 13.61 3.22 -11.81
N ILE A 279 13.82 1.97 -11.38
CA ILE A 279 14.52 1.67 -10.13
C ILE A 279 15.94 2.30 -10.15
N SER A 280 16.47 2.65 -11.34
CA SER A 280 17.70 3.43 -11.49
C SER A 280 17.67 4.85 -10.92
N ASP A 281 16.48 5.41 -10.74
CA ASP A 281 16.28 6.79 -10.29
C ASP A 281 15.79 6.80 -8.83
N VAL A 282 15.99 5.67 -8.12
CA VAL A 282 15.60 5.47 -6.73
C VAL A 282 16.45 6.35 -5.80
N PRO A 283 15.83 7.23 -5.02
CA PRO A 283 16.50 7.87 -3.90
C PRO A 283 16.78 6.84 -2.79
N HIS A 284 17.75 7.09 -1.89
CA HIS A 284 18.13 6.10 -0.86
C HIS A 284 16.95 5.50 -0.05
N PHE A 285 15.91 6.28 0.23
CA PHE A 285 14.70 5.78 0.91
C PHE A 285 13.85 4.83 0.05
N GLY A 286 13.87 4.95 -1.28
CA GLY A 286 13.12 4.06 -2.17
C GLY A 286 13.67 2.63 -2.20
N HIS A 287 14.96 2.43 -1.87
CA HIS A 287 15.50 1.08 -1.67
C HIS A 287 14.93 0.40 -0.43
N ARG A 288 14.75 1.16 0.67
CA ARG A 288 14.08 0.66 1.88
C ARG A 288 12.62 0.31 1.61
N ALA A 289 11.92 1.13 0.82
CA ALA A 289 10.55 0.85 0.40
C ALA A 289 10.47 -0.49 -0.35
N LEU A 290 11.38 -0.72 -1.31
CA LEU A 290 11.44 -1.98 -2.06
C LEU A 290 11.79 -3.17 -1.16
N ASP A 291 12.71 -2.99 -0.22
CA ASP A 291 13.11 -4.02 0.75
C ASP A 291 11.95 -4.42 1.65
N ASN A 292 11.24 -3.44 2.21
CA ASN A 292 10.04 -3.65 3.01
C ASN A 292 8.95 -4.39 2.23
N LEU A 293 8.69 -3.98 0.99
CA LEU A 293 7.69 -4.63 0.13
C LEU A 293 8.06 -6.09 -0.15
N LEU A 294 9.31 -6.36 -0.54
CA LEU A 294 9.76 -7.72 -0.85
C LEU A 294 9.82 -8.60 0.38
N THR A 295 10.31 -8.08 1.51
CA THR A 295 10.38 -8.81 2.78
C THR A 295 8.98 -9.15 3.27
N THR A 296 8.04 -8.20 3.25
CA THR A 296 6.65 -8.45 3.65
C THR A 296 5.98 -9.46 2.71
N THR A 297 6.22 -9.36 1.40
CA THR A 297 5.69 -10.32 0.42
C THR A 297 6.25 -11.72 0.67
N ARG A 298 7.56 -11.83 0.93
CA ARG A 298 8.21 -13.10 1.29
C ARG A 298 7.60 -13.70 2.55
N ILE A 299 7.44 -12.89 3.60
CA ILE A 299 6.85 -13.31 4.88
C ILE A 299 5.43 -13.82 4.65
N ALA A 300 4.57 -13.05 3.95
CA ALA A 300 3.20 -13.48 3.63
C ALA A 300 3.18 -14.83 2.89
N LEU A 301 4.05 -15.00 1.88
CA LEU A 301 4.13 -16.23 1.10
C LEU A 301 4.67 -17.43 1.91
N GLN A 302 5.61 -17.20 2.83
CA GLN A 302 6.24 -18.26 3.63
C GLN A 302 5.42 -18.65 4.85
N ASN A 303 4.88 -17.68 5.58
CA ASN A 303 4.00 -17.91 6.74
C ASN A 303 2.74 -18.67 6.33
N ASN A 304 2.22 -18.38 5.13
CA ASN A 304 1.00 -19.04 4.70
C ASN A 304 1.22 -20.47 4.25
N GLY A 305 2.34 -20.84 3.60
CA GLY A 305 2.65 -22.20 3.13
C GLY A 305 1.56 -22.91 2.29
N ALA A 306 0.41 -22.26 2.13
CA ALA A 306 -0.83 -22.80 1.69
C ALA A 306 -0.88 -22.62 0.19
N PRO A 307 -1.18 -23.69 -0.55
CA PRO A 307 -1.19 -23.62 -2.01
C PRO A 307 -2.11 -22.53 -2.57
N CYS A 308 -3.19 -22.18 -1.87
CA CYS A 308 -4.12 -21.14 -2.30
C CYS A 308 -3.51 -19.74 -2.34
N VAL A 309 -2.69 -19.37 -1.34
CA VAL A 309 -2.05 -18.04 -1.27
C VAL A 309 -1.01 -17.87 -2.37
N TRP A 310 -0.22 -18.92 -2.60
CA TRP A 310 0.71 -18.95 -3.73
C TRP A 310 0.01 -18.96 -5.08
N GLN A 311 -1.11 -19.67 -5.20
CA GLN A 311 -1.93 -19.67 -6.40
C GLN A 311 -2.42 -18.26 -6.73
N GLU A 312 -2.94 -17.52 -5.76
CA GLU A 312 -3.42 -16.14 -5.95
C GLU A 312 -2.31 -15.19 -6.39
N ALA A 313 -1.12 -15.27 -5.79
CA ALA A 313 0.03 -14.49 -6.24
C ALA A 313 0.44 -14.86 -7.68
N LEU A 314 0.49 -16.17 -7.99
CA LEU A 314 0.85 -16.64 -9.32
C LEU A 314 -0.18 -16.24 -10.39
N ASP A 315 -1.47 -16.22 -10.06
CA ASP A 315 -2.53 -15.74 -10.97
C ASP A 315 -2.34 -14.27 -11.37
N GLN A 316 -1.55 -13.50 -10.62
CA GLN A 316 -1.24 -12.09 -10.88
C GLN A 316 0.11 -11.86 -11.60
N ASP A 317 0.71 -12.88 -12.21
CA ASP A 317 2.01 -12.84 -12.89
C ASP A 317 3.19 -12.54 -11.94
N PHE A 318 3.12 -12.99 -10.69
CA PHE A 318 4.13 -12.68 -9.68
C PHE A 318 5.54 -13.16 -10.05
N LEU A 319 5.69 -14.37 -10.60
CA LEU A 319 7.00 -14.92 -10.95
C LEU A 319 7.67 -14.14 -12.10
N LEU A 320 6.88 -13.74 -13.11
CA LEU A 320 7.33 -12.85 -14.16
C LEU A 320 7.76 -11.48 -13.61
N THR A 321 7.04 -10.97 -12.61
CA THR A 321 7.37 -9.72 -11.91
C THR A 321 8.70 -9.83 -11.17
N VAL A 322 8.92 -10.91 -10.41
CA VAL A 322 10.18 -11.21 -9.72
C VAL A 322 11.36 -11.20 -10.71
N VAL A 323 11.24 -11.90 -11.84
CA VAL A 323 12.28 -11.91 -12.88
C VAL A 323 12.56 -10.52 -13.43
N LYS A 324 11.53 -9.73 -13.73
CA LYS A 324 11.69 -8.35 -14.21
C LYS A 324 12.43 -7.48 -13.19
N LEU A 325 12.11 -7.61 -11.91
CA LEU A 325 12.79 -6.87 -10.83
C LEU A 325 14.26 -7.26 -10.73
N VAL A 326 14.59 -8.55 -10.80
CA VAL A 326 16.00 -9.01 -10.81
C VAL A 326 16.77 -8.40 -11.97
N VAL A 327 16.22 -8.45 -13.19
CA VAL A 327 16.86 -7.87 -14.38
C VAL A 327 17.06 -6.35 -14.23
N GLN A 328 16.09 -5.66 -13.62
CA GLN A 328 16.23 -4.23 -13.33
C GLN A 328 17.36 -3.98 -12.31
N LEU A 329 17.38 -4.71 -11.18
CA LEU A 329 18.40 -4.55 -10.13
C LEU A 329 19.82 -4.87 -10.65
N ASP A 330 19.97 -5.91 -11.48
CA ASP A 330 21.25 -6.31 -12.06
C ASP A 330 21.84 -5.19 -12.94
N SER A 331 20.98 -4.50 -13.69
CA SER A 331 21.40 -3.34 -14.50
C SER A 331 21.95 -2.17 -13.67
N LEU A 332 21.60 -2.09 -12.37
CA LEU A 332 22.03 -1.01 -11.46
C LEU A 332 23.36 -1.27 -10.78
N LEU A 333 23.77 -2.54 -10.62
CA LEU A 333 25.07 -2.89 -10.04
C LEU A 333 26.24 -2.34 -10.87
N SER A 334 26.02 -2.15 -12.17
CA SER A 334 26.98 -1.49 -13.07
C SER A 334 27.17 0.02 -12.80
N LYS A 335 26.33 0.64 -11.96
CA LYS A 335 26.19 2.12 -11.84
C LYS A 335 26.59 2.73 -10.49
N ARG A 336 27.55 2.17 -9.75
CA ARG A 336 28.07 2.72 -8.46
C ARG A 336 27.02 2.88 -7.34
N TYR A 337 25.93 2.11 -7.35
CA TYR A 337 25.03 2.01 -6.21
C TYR A 337 25.62 1.15 -5.08
N ASP A 338 25.13 1.31 -3.85
CA ASP A 338 25.53 0.48 -2.71
C ASP A 338 25.28 -1.00 -3.03
N ALA A 339 26.36 -1.72 -3.31
CA ALA A 339 26.31 -3.12 -3.71
C ALA A 339 25.74 -4.01 -2.60
N PHE A 340 25.80 -3.57 -1.33
CA PHE A 340 25.27 -4.34 -0.20
C PHE A 340 23.74 -4.34 -0.20
N SER A 341 23.12 -3.15 -0.23
CA SER A 341 21.65 -3.02 -0.26
C SER A 341 21.03 -3.70 -1.49
N LEU A 342 21.68 -3.61 -2.66
CA LEU A 342 21.20 -4.28 -3.88
C LEU A 342 21.34 -5.81 -3.81
N ARG A 343 22.35 -6.34 -3.09
CA ARG A 343 22.48 -7.78 -2.85
C ARG A 343 21.36 -8.29 -1.94
N ALA A 344 21.11 -7.62 -0.82
CA ALA A 344 20.05 -8.02 0.10
C ALA A 344 18.68 -8.14 -0.59
N LEU A 345 18.32 -7.17 -1.44
CA LEU A 345 17.10 -7.23 -2.25
C LEU A 345 17.04 -8.44 -3.18
N ARG A 346 18.18 -8.81 -3.78
CA ARG A 346 18.28 -9.99 -4.67
C ARG A 346 18.23 -11.28 -3.90
N ASP A 347 18.81 -11.33 -2.72
CA ASP A 347 18.78 -12.49 -1.84
C ASP A 347 17.34 -12.77 -1.43
N THR A 348 16.58 -11.74 -1.05
CA THR A 348 15.12 -11.84 -0.79
C THR A 348 14.35 -12.36 -2.00
N LEU A 349 14.64 -11.86 -3.22
CA LEU A 349 14.01 -12.38 -4.46
C LEU A 349 14.37 -13.84 -4.73
N THR A 350 15.61 -14.24 -4.42
CA THR A 350 16.08 -15.62 -4.57
C THR A 350 15.39 -16.54 -3.58
N GLU A 351 15.24 -16.13 -2.32
CA GLU A 351 14.52 -16.87 -1.29
C GLU A 351 13.04 -17.09 -1.64
N ILE A 352 12.38 -16.06 -2.20
CA ILE A 352 11.00 -16.19 -2.71
C ILE A 352 10.93 -17.30 -3.77
N VAL A 353 11.84 -17.29 -4.75
CA VAL A 353 11.90 -18.31 -5.80
C VAL A 353 12.19 -19.70 -5.22
N CYS A 354 13.15 -19.83 -4.31
CA CYS A 354 13.46 -21.10 -3.66
C CYS A 354 12.25 -21.67 -2.89
N SER A 355 11.46 -20.81 -2.24
CA SER A 355 10.28 -21.22 -1.47
C SER A 355 9.19 -21.85 -2.35
N LEU A 356 9.10 -21.45 -3.62
CA LEU A 356 8.14 -21.98 -4.58
C LEU A 356 8.42 -23.43 -4.98
N GLU A 357 9.68 -23.88 -4.92
CA GLU A 357 10.08 -25.21 -5.38
C GLU A 357 9.32 -26.33 -4.66
N LEU A 358 9.13 -26.20 -3.34
CA LEU A 358 8.41 -27.17 -2.51
C LEU A 358 6.92 -27.30 -2.88
N LEU A 359 6.35 -26.26 -3.49
CA LEU A 359 4.93 -26.18 -3.83
C LEU A 359 4.62 -26.72 -5.22
N LEU A 360 5.64 -27.01 -6.04
CA LEU A 360 5.46 -27.57 -7.38
C LEU A 360 4.83 -28.97 -7.39
N VAL A 361 4.81 -29.64 -6.23
CA VAL A 361 4.04 -30.89 -6.05
C VAL A 361 2.55 -30.71 -6.33
N TRP A 362 2.00 -29.49 -6.12
CA TRP A 362 0.61 -29.17 -6.39
C TRP A 362 0.37 -28.89 -7.88
N PRO A 363 -0.45 -29.68 -8.58
CA PRO A 363 -0.62 -29.56 -10.04
C PRO A 363 -1.09 -28.19 -10.52
N ASN A 364 -1.97 -27.52 -9.76
CA ASN A 364 -2.48 -26.19 -10.14
C ASN A 364 -1.38 -25.13 -10.09
N ILE A 365 -0.58 -25.12 -9.02
CA ILE A 365 0.60 -24.24 -8.89
C ILE A 365 1.59 -24.54 -10.00
N ARG A 366 1.93 -25.81 -10.21
CA ARG A 366 2.87 -26.23 -11.26
C ARG A 366 2.46 -25.76 -12.65
N LYS A 367 1.18 -25.84 -13.01
CA LYS A 367 0.66 -25.30 -14.28
C LYS A 367 0.87 -23.79 -14.41
N LEU A 368 0.58 -23.02 -13.35
CA LEU A 368 0.77 -21.58 -13.32
C LEU A 368 2.25 -21.19 -13.43
N VAL A 369 3.11 -21.88 -12.68
CA VAL A 369 4.57 -21.67 -12.74
C VAL A 369 5.09 -22.00 -14.13
N ALA A 370 4.71 -23.14 -14.71
CA ALA A 370 5.12 -23.52 -16.06
C ALA A 370 4.68 -22.48 -17.11
N SER A 371 3.47 -21.93 -16.98
CA SER A 371 2.98 -20.84 -17.84
C SER A 371 3.87 -19.59 -17.74
N GLN A 372 4.20 -19.15 -16.52
CA GLN A 372 5.03 -17.97 -16.30
C GLN A 372 6.49 -18.18 -16.70
N VAL A 373 7.06 -19.38 -16.50
CA VAL A 373 8.39 -19.76 -17.00
C VAL A 373 8.43 -19.62 -18.52
N ARG A 374 7.42 -20.12 -19.24
CA ARG A 374 7.33 -19.93 -20.70
C ARG A 374 7.24 -18.45 -21.08
N ALA A 375 6.47 -17.65 -20.35
CA ALA A 375 6.39 -16.20 -20.59
C ALA A 375 7.74 -15.50 -20.42
N VAL A 376 8.52 -15.88 -19.40
CA VAL A 376 9.87 -15.38 -19.17
C VAL A 376 10.82 -15.78 -20.32
N GLN A 377 10.74 -17.03 -20.79
CA GLN A 377 11.53 -17.51 -21.92
C GLN A 377 11.19 -16.77 -23.22
N MET A 378 9.89 -16.59 -23.52
CA MET A 378 9.41 -15.88 -24.70
C MET A 378 9.79 -14.39 -24.72
N THR A 379 10.01 -13.79 -23.55
CA THR A 379 10.43 -12.39 -23.42
C THR A 379 11.95 -12.21 -23.40
N GLU A 380 12.72 -13.30 -23.56
CA GLU A 380 14.19 -13.34 -23.56
C GLU A 380 14.83 -12.70 -22.31
N LEU A 381 14.07 -12.62 -21.21
CA LEU A 381 14.55 -12.00 -19.97
C LEU A 381 15.65 -12.83 -19.31
N GLU A 382 15.66 -14.16 -19.50
CA GLU A 382 16.67 -15.06 -18.93
C GLU A 382 18.08 -14.74 -19.45
N GLY A 383 18.21 -14.36 -20.73
CA GLY A 383 19.50 -14.00 -21.32
C GLY A 383 20.13 -12.73 -20.72
N ARG A 384 19.37 -12.02 -19.89
CA ARG A 384 19.80 -10.78 -19.22
C ARG A 384 20.27 -11.00 -17.78
N PHE A 385 20.27 -12.23 -17.29
CA PHE A 385 20.93 -12.57 -16.03
C PHE A 385 22.45 -12.53 -16.30
N SER A 386 23.12 -11.42 -15.95
CA SER A 386 24.53 -11.24 -16.31
C SER A 386 25.39 -10.91 -15.10
N GLY A 387 26.51 -11.63 -14.95
CA GLY A 387 27.50 -11.38 -13.90
C GLY A 387 27.36 -12.25 -12.66
N ASP A 388 28.43 -12.30 -11.86
CA ASP A 388 28.54 -13.13 -10.66
C ASP A 388 27.44 -12.85 -9.62
N ALA A 389 26.94 -11.61 -9.59
CA ALA A 389 25.88 -11.21 -8.68
C ALA A 389 24.53 -11.90 -8.99
N ALA A 390 24.29 -12.33 -10.24
CA ALA A 390 23.08 -13.05 -10.66
C ALA A 390 23.18 -14.57 -10.64
N ALA A 391 24.34 -15.11 -10.27
CA ALA A 391 24.56 -16.54 -10.26
C ALA A 391 23.59 -17.29 -9.33
N GLN A 392 23.35 -16.76 -8.12
CA GLN A 392 22.46 -17.41 -7.14
C GLN A 392 21.01 -17.46 -7.61
N PHE A 393 20.47 -16.33 -8.08
CA PHE A 393 19.13 -16.28 -8.64
C PHE A 393 19.00 -17.18 -9.88
N SER A 394 19.99 -17.14 -10.78
CA SER A 394 20.01 -17.98 -11.98
C SER A 394 20.03 -19.48 -11.64
N SER A 395 20.76 -19.86 -10.58
CA SER A 395 20.76 -21.23 -10.07
C SER A 395 19.39 -21.62 -9.53
N ALA A 396 18.78 -20.79 -8.67
CA ALA A 396 17.44 -21.05 -8.14
C ALA A 396 16.39 -21.15 -9.25
N TRP A 397 16.46 -20.25 -10.24
CA TRP A 397 15.60 -20.28 -11.42
C TRP A 397 15.74 -21.56 -12.24
N SER A 398 16.99 -22.01 -12.45
CA SER A 398 17.28 -23.24 -13.18
C SER A 398 16.79 -24.48 -12.42
N ASN A 399 16.87 -24.48 -11.09
CA ASN A 399 16.32 -25.55 -10.26
C ASN A 399 14.80 -25.67 -10.42
N ILE A 400 14.06 -24.55 -10.38
CA ILE A 400 12.61 -24.58 -10.65
C ILE A 400 12.32 -25.22 -12.01
N LYS A 401 13.01 -24.80 -13.07
CA LYS A 401 12.81 -25.36 -14.41
C LYS A 401 13.08 -26.87 -14.44
N ALA A 402 14.16 -27.32 -13.81
CA ALA A 402 14.50 -28.73 -13.73
C ALA A 402 13.45 -29.52 -12.92
N THR A 403 12.94 -28.95 -11.82
CA THR A 403 11.90 -29.57 -11.00
C THR A 403 10.56 -29.69 -11.74
N LEU A 404 10.17 -28.69 -12.54
CA LEU A 404 9.00 -28.79 -13.41
C LEU A 404 9.11 -29.95 -14.39
N VAL A 405 10.25 -30.08 -15.09
CA VAL A 405 10.48 -31.17 -16.05
C VAL A 405 10.42 -32.53 -15.36
N ARG A 406 11.12 -32.69 -14.22
CA ARG A 406 11.11 -33.95 -13.46
C ARG A 406 9.71 -34.37 -13.00
N LEU A 407 8.89 -33.41 -12.56
CA LEU A 407 7.53 -33.70 -12.08
C LEU A 407 6.57 -33.99 -13.24
N ASP A 408 6.74 -33.32 -14.39
CA ASP A 408 5.96 -33.62 -15.60
C ASP A 408 6.32 -35.00 -16.15
N ASP A 409 7.60 -35.38 -16.15
CA ASP A 409 8.06 -36.72 -16.51
C ASP A 409 7.48 -37.78 -15.56
N ALA A 410 7.52 -37.56 -14.25
CA ALA A 410 6.95 -38.48 -13.25
C ALA A 410 5.44 -38.67 -13.41
N ASP A 411 4.69 -37.60 -13.70
CA ASP A 411 3.25 -37.70 -13.98
C ASP A 411 2.99 -38.48 -15.29
N SER A 412 3.84 -38.28 -16.30
CA SER A 412 3.76 -39.01 -17.57
C SER A 412 4.09 -40.51 -17.43
N GLU A 413 4.95 -40.89 -16.48
CA GLU A 413 5.27 -42.29 -16.16
C GLU A 413 4.18 -42.96 -15.29
N MET A 414 3.48 -42.20 -14.45
CA MET A 414 2.39 -42.73 -13.60
C MET A 414 1.11 -43.09 -14.36
N ILE A 415 0.80 -42.40 -15.47
CA ILE A 415 -0.46 -42.57 -16.23
C ILE A 415 -0.52 -43.92 -16.97
N PRO A 416 0.53 -44.40 -17.67
CA PRO A 416 0.49 -45.69 -18.37
C PRO A 416 0.29 -46.89 -17.43
N TRP A 417 0.98 -46.91 -16.29
CA TRP A 417 0.92 -48.03 -15.34
C TRP A 417 -0.41 -48.11 -14.58
N ARG A 418 -0.97 -46.97 -14.13
CA ARG A 418 -2.29 -46.96 -13.47
C ARG A 418 -3.43 -47.22 -14.45
N CYS A 419 -3.39 -46.65 -15.65
CA CYS A 419 -4.39 -46.98 -16.68
C CYS A 419 -4.29 -48.44 -17.11
N ALA A 420 -3.09 -48.99 -17.31
CA ALA A 420 -2.91 -50.41 -17.63
C ALA A 420 -3.39 -51.31 -16.49
N ASN A 421 -3.13 -50.99 -15.23
CA ASN A 421 -3.56 -51.81 -14.09
C ASN A 421 -5.06 -51.69 -13.80
N ILE A 422 -5.66 -50.51 -13.96
CA ILE A 422 -7.11 -50.33 -13.83
C ILE A 422 -7.82 -51.01 -14.98
N VAL A 423 -7.33 -50.89 -16.22
CA VAL A 423 -7.88 -51.59 -17.38
C VAL A 423 -7.70 -53.10 -17.24
N ASN A 424 -6.54 -53.59 -16.80
CA ASN A 424 -6.31 -55.02 -16.56
C ASN A 424 -7.14 -55.55 -15.38
N ALA A 425 -7.37 -54.76 -14.34
CA ALA A 425 -8.25 -55.12 -13.23
C ALA A 425 -9.73 -55.16 -13.68
N CYS A 426 -10.17 -54.18 -14.48
CA CYS A 426 -11.51 -54.15 -15.07
C CYS A 426 -11.74 -55.30 -16.06
N ILE A 427 -10.75 -55.62 -16.91
CA ILE A 427 -10.78 -56.76 -17.84
C ILE A 427 -10.81 -58.08 -17.07
N SER A 428 -10.00 -58.21 -16.01
CA SER A 428 -9.97 -59.40 -15.16
C SER A 428 -11.28 -59.59 -14.38
N LEU A 429 -11.92 -58.50 -13.92
CA LEU A 429 -13.24 -58.52 -13.30
C LEU A 429 -14.35 -58.89 -14.29
N LEU A 430 -14.27 -58.43 -15.55
CA LEU A 430 -15.20 -58.79 -16.63
C LEU A 430 -15.08 -60.25 -17.07
N HIS A 431 -13.87 -60.82 -17.03
CA HIS A 431 -13.65 -62.24 -17.35
C HIS A 431 -13.92 -63.20 -16.18
N ALA A 432 -13.96 -62.70 -14.95
CA ALA A 432 -14.22 -63.51 -13.75
C ALA A 432 -15.71 -63.82 -13.50
N GLN A 433 -16.65 -63.29 -14.30
CA GLN A 433 -18.07 -63.61 -14.18
C GLN A 433 -18.71 -64.07 -15.50
N PRO A 434 -18.65 -65.38 -15.82
CA PRO A 434 -19.63 -65.98 -16.73
C PRO A 434 -20.90 -66.29 -15.92
N GLY A 435 -21.79 -65.30 -15.80
CA GLY A 435 -23.18 -65.51 -15.37
C GLY A 435 -23.59 -64.75 -14.11
N SER A 436 -24.60 -63.88 -14.28
CA SER A 436 -25.30 -63.12 -13.22
C SER A 436 -24.43 -62.00 -12.62
N LEU A 437 -24.75 -60.71 -12.76
CA LEU A 437 -26.02 -60.05 -12.45
C LEU A 437 -26.07 -58.64 -13.05
N LEU A 438 -27.23 -58.28 -13.60
CA LEU A 438 -27.72 -56.92 -13.67
C LEU A 438 -27.64 -56.28 -12.26
N VAL A 439 -26.74 -55.33 -12.06
CA VAL A 439 -26.81 -54.39 -10.94
C VAL A 439 -26.70 -52.97 -11.50
N SER A 440 -27.76 -52.23 -11.24
CA SER A 440 -28.06 -50.86 -11.64
C SER A 440 -26.93 -49.87 -11.33
N VAL A 441 -26.53 -49.12 -12.35
CA VAL A 441 -25.81 -47.85 -12.19
C VAL A 441 -26.77 -46.84 -11.53
N PRO A 442 -26.41 -46.22 -10.40
CA PRO A 442 -27.20 -45.12 -9.84
C PRO A 442 -27.21 -43.95 -10.85
N PRO A 443 -28.37 -43.33 -11.11
CA PRO A 443 -28.48 -42.20 -12.04
C PRO A 443 -27.86 -40.94 -11.39
N GLY A 444 -26.55 -40.80 -11.49
CA GLY A 444 -25.81 -39.66 -10.94
C GLY A 444 -24.37 -39.53 -11.42
N ILE A 445 -23.74 -40.61 -11.89
CA ILE A 445 -22.35 -40.62 -12.36
C ILE A 445 -22.33 -40.60 -13.90
N ARG A 446 -22.89 -39.57 -14.52
CA ARG A 446 -22.78 -39.35 -15.98
C ARG A 446 -22.50 -37.92 -16.41
N LYS A 447 -22.14 -37.02 -15.50
CA LYS A 447 -21.83 -35.64 -15.86
C LYS A 447 -20.74 -35.05 -14.98
N THR A 448 -19.49 -35.40 -15.27
CA THR A 448 -18.26 -34.58 -15.05
C THR A 448 -17.05 -35.40 -15.49
N MET A 449 -17.00 -35.75 -16.77
CA MET A 449 -15.78 -36.15 -17.48
C MET A 449 -16.02 -35.79 -18.95
N CYS A 450 -16.19 -34.50 -19.18
CA CYS A 450 -16.15 -33.75 -20.44
C CYS A 450 -16.65 -32.35 -20.07
N ASP A 451 -15.85 -31.65 -19.25
CA ASP A 451 -15.66 -30.20 -19.20
C ASP A 451 -14.35 -29.95 -18.45
#